data_AF-A0A8S2NCM4-F1
#
_entry.id   AF-A0A8S2NCM4-F1
#
_cell.length_a   1.000
_cell.length_b   1.000
_cell.length_c   1.000
_cell.angle_alpha   90.00
_cell.angle_beta   90.00
_cell.angle_gamma   90.00
#
_symmetry.space_group_name_H-M   'P 1'
#
loop_
_entity.id
_entity.type
_entity.pdbx_description
1 polymer ?
#
loop_
_entity_poly.entity_id
_entity_poly.type
_entity_poly.pdbx_seq_one_letter_code
_entity_poly.pdbx_strand_id
1 'polypeptide(L)'
;MGCLFSNPDTSTDILEPPKPQYSCKINKNDYILDKLKDQTIFRVPGTVDGQQFIIQNCENCTIYIFDHTGQVQIDDCKHCRIFVGPVHGSIFIRDSENCNLATICQQFRARDCHEVNIFLSCASQPIIESSHHIRFGCLTYFYEKLGE
;
A
#
# COMPACT_ATOMS: atom_id res chain seq x y z
N MET A 1 -10.86 -69.46 38.55
CA MET A 1 -12.22 -69.14 38.09
C MET A 1 -12.22 -67.63 37.82
N GLY A 2 -11.84 -67.14 36.63
CA GLY A 2 -12.71 -67.05 35.45
C GLY A 2 -13.86 -66.07 35.77
N CYS A 3 -14.01 -64.90 35.14
CA CYS A 3 -14.29 -64.74 33.72
C CYS A 3 -13.86 -63.37 33.15
N LEU A 4 -13.48 -63.43 31.86
CA LEU A 4 -13.46 -62.35 30.88
C LEU A 4 -14.86 -61.79 30.63
N PHE A 5 -15.00 -60.48 30.48
CA PHE A 5 -15.98 -59.85 29.57
C PHE A 5 -15.43 -58.53 29.03
N SER A 6 -15.11 -58.54 27.74
CA SER A 6 -14.95 -57.39 26.86
C SER A 6 -16.29 -56.71 26.62
N ASN A 7 -16.33 -55.37 26.56
CA ASN A 7 -17.38 -54.65 25.85
C ASN A 7 -16.77 -53.62 24.88
N PRO A 8 -17.35 -53.48 23.67
CA PRO A 8 -16.78 -52.70 22.59
C PRO A 8 -17.40 -51.30 22.46
N ASP A 9 -16.66 -50.46 21.72
CA ASP A 9 -17.15 -49.45 20.78
C ASP A 9 -17.70 -48.08 21.25
N THR A 10 -16.96 -47.07 20.74
CA THR A 10 -17.44 -45.79 20.17
C THR A 10 -17.69 -44.63 21.13
N SER A 11 -16.60 -43.94 21.52
CA SER A 11 -16.64 -42.48 21.55
C SER A 11 -16.28 -41.98 20.16
N THR A 12 -17.28 -41.49 19.41
CA THR A 12 -17.08 -40.75 18.17
C THR A 12 -16.09 -39.61 18.41
N ASP A 13 -14.90 -39.72 17.84
CA ASP A 13 -14.03 -38.56 17.65
C ASP A 13 -14.83 -37.56 16.82
N ILE A 14 -15.28 -36.48 17.47
CA ILE A 14 -15.78 -35.31 16.78
C ILE A 14 -14.59 -34.79 16.00
N LEU A 15 -14.51 -35.15 14.72
CA LEU A 15 -13.58 -34.52 13.79
C LEU A 15 -13.98 -33.05 13.76
N GLU A 16 -13.24 -32.22 14.50
CA GLU A 16 -13.30 -30.78 14.33
C GLU A 16 -13.12 -30.52 12.83
N PRO A 17 -14.02 -29.75 12.18
CA PRO A 17 -13.85 -29.44 10.77
C PRO A 17 -12.46 -28.83 10.59
N PRO A 18 -11.70 -29.24 9.56
CA PRO A 18 -10.35 -28.75 9.37
C PRO A 18 -10.42 -27.24 9.33
N LYS A 19 -9.76 -26.58 10.31
CA LYS A 19 -9.63 -25.12 10.34
C LYS A 19 -9.13 -24.72 8.95
N PRO A 20 -9.86 -23.88 8.19
CA PRO A 20 -9.38 -23.46 6.89
C PRO A 20 -8.05 -22.75 7.12
N GLN A 21 -6.96 -23.43 6.77
CA GLN A 21 -5.64 -22.84 6.79
C GLN A 21 -5.59 -21.90 5.59
N TYR A 22 -6.10 -20.69 5.77
CA TYR A 22 -5.84 -19.58 4.86
C TYR A 22 -4.35 -19.24 4.97
N SER A 23 -3.55 -19.96 4.21
CA SER A 23 -2.17 -19.61 3.93
C SER A 23 -2.22 -18.40 2.98
N CYS A 24 -2.41 -17.19 3.51
CA CYS A 24 -2.12 -15.98 2.75
C CYS A 24 -0.59 -15.90 2.61
N LYS A 25 -0.06 -16.50 1.55
CA LYS A 25 1.34 -16.26 1.18
C LYS A 25 1.37 -14.86 0.56
N ILE A 26 1.62 -13.87 1.40
CA ILE A 26 1.82 -12.49 0.96
C ILE A 26 3.08 -12.47 0.09
N ASN A 27 2.94 -12.27 -1.22
CA ASN A 27 4.08 -12.10 -2.10
C ASN A 27 4.53 -10.65 -2.02
N LYS A 28 5.79 -10.44 -1.61
CA LYS A 28 6.37 -9.10 -1.49
C LYS A 28 6.33 -8.32 -2.81
N ASN A 29 6.42 -9.01 -3.94
CA ASN A 29 6.45 -8.40 -5.26
C ASN A 29 5.13 -7.71 -5.64
N ASP A 30 4.00 -8.08 -5.03
CA ASP A 30 2.69 -7.51 -5.37
C ASP A 30 2.56 -6.03 -4.93
N TYR A 31 3.40 -5.65 -3.95
CA TYR A 31 3.47 -4.34 -3.31
C TYR A 31 4.64 -3.48 -3.79
N ILE A 32 5.34 -3.93 -4.84
CA ILE A 32 6.49 -3.24 -5.42
C ILE A 32 6.19 -2.98 -6.90
N LEU A 33 6.20 -1.71 -7.29
CA LEU A 33 6.23 -1.29 -8.68
C LEU A 33 7.67 -0.84 -8.98
N ASP A 34 8.42 -1.66 -9.73
CA ASP A 34 9.81 -1.38 -10.12
C ASP A 34 9.95 -1.35 -11.64
N LYS A 35 10.71 -0.38 -12.16
CA LYS A 35 11.13 -0.29 -13.59
C LYS A 35 9.99 -0.26 -14.59
N LEU A 36 8.88 0.38 -14.22
CA LEU A 36 7.75 0.54 -15.14
C LEU A 36 7.98 1.75 -16.04
N LYS A 37 7.61 1.61 -17.32
CA LYS A 37 7.66 2.68 -18.32
C LYS A 37 6.38 2.71 -19.12
N ASP A 38 5.87 3.92 -19.40
CA ASP A 38 4.73 4.17 -20.28
C ASP A 38 3.47 3.36 -19.92
N GLN A 39 3.24 3.14 -18.63
CA GLN A 39 2.19 2.26 -18.14
C GLN A 39 1.20 2.98 -17.23
N THR A 40 -0.03 2.51 -17.24
CA THR A 40 -1.06 2.89 -16.28
C THR A 40 -1.38 1.69 -15.39
N ILE A 41 -1.20 1.85 -14.08
CA ILE A 41 -1.34 0.79 -13.09
C ILE A 41 -2.41 1.17 -12.08
N PHE A 42 -3.22 0.17 -11.73
CA PHE A 42 -4.26 0.29 -10.72
C PHE A 42 -4.08 -0.76 -9.63
N ARG A 43 -4.31 -0.36 -8.39
CA ARG A 43 -4.59 -1.25 -7.25
C ARG A 43 -6.00 -0.94 -6.78
N VAL A 44 -6.84 -1.96 -6.82
CA VAL A 44 -8.26 -1.84 -6.42
C VAL A 44 -8.37 -1.96 -4.90
N PRO A 45 -9.44 -1.44 -4.29
CA PRO A 45 -9.65 -1.56 -2.85
C PRO A 45 -9.56 -3.02 -2.36
N GLY A 46 -8.88 -3.25 -1.24
CA GLY A 46 -8.66 -4.57 -0.65
C GLY A 46 -7.49 -5.37 -1.24
N THR A 47 -6.71 -4.80 -2.16
CA THR A 47 -5.51 -5.48 -2.72
C THR A 47 -4.23 -5.17 -1.97
N VAL A 48 -4.16 -4.01 -1.30
CA VAL A 48 -2.99 -3.60 -0.52
C VAL A 48 -3.22 -3.82 0.97
N ASP A 49 -4.44 -3.59 1.46
CA ASP A 49 -4.90 -3.94 2.82
C ASP A 49 -3.91 -3.53 3.93
N GLY A 50 -3.49 -2.26 3.91
CA GLY A 50 -2.64 -1.67 4.94
C GLY A 50 -1.16 -2.09 4.88
N GLN A 51 -0.75 -2.86 3.88
CA GLN A 51 0.66 -3.22 3.70
C GLN A 51 1.51 -2.01 3.25
N GLN A 52 2.83 -2.13 3.43
CA GLN A 52 3.78 -1.17 2.87
C GLN A 52 3.84 -1.31 1.35
N PHE A 53 3.95 -0.17 0.65
CA PHE A 53 4.01 -0.12 -0.80
C PHE A 53 5.25 0.64 -1.28
N ILE A 54 5.89 0.15 -2.34
CA ILE A 54 7.11 0.75 -2.91
C ILE A 54 6.88 1.02 -4.39
N ILE A 55 7.15 2.24 -4.82
CA ILE A 55 7.15 2.69 -6.21
C ILE A 55 8.55 3.18 -6.50
N GLN A 56 9.27 2.52 -7.41
CA GLN A 56 10.66 2.85 -7.70
C GLN A 56 10.98 2.75 -9.18
N ASN A 57 11.91 3.57 -9.65
CA ASN A 57 12.45 3.52 -11.01
C ASN A 57 11.37 3.61 -12.11
N CYS A 58 10.28 4.35 -11.88
CA CYS A 58 9.17 4.44 -12.81
C CYS A 58 9.28 5.70 -13.70
N GLU A 59 8.99 5.56 -15.00
CA GLU A 59 9.09 6.66 -15.97
C GLU A 59 7.80 6.79 -16.79
N ASN A 60 7.27 8.01 -16.91
CA ASN A 60 6.04 8.30 -17.67
C ASN A 60 4.87 7.37 -17.30
N CYS A 61 4.74 7.03 -16.01
CA CYS A 61 3.72 6.13 -15.51
C CYS A 61 2.57 6.88 -14.84
N THR A 62 1.38 6.31 -14.91
CA THR A 62 0.20 6.77 -14.15
C THR A 62 -0.21 5.68 -13.18
N ILE A 63 -0.08 5.93 -11.89
CA ILE A 63 -0.23 4.93 -10.83
C ILE A 63 -1.36 5.36 -9.91
N TYR A 64 -2.36 4.49 -9.75
CA TYR A 64 -3.49 4.71 -8.84
C TYR A 64 -3.57 3.58 -7.83
N ILE A 65 -3.43 3.91 -6.55
CA ILE A 65 -3.62 2.99 -5.44
C ILE A 65 -4.89 3.41 -4.70
N PHE A 66 -6.01 2.76 -5.01
CA PHE A 66 -7.33 3.02 -4.41
C PHE A 66 -7.54 2.20 -3.14
N ASP A 67 -6.52 2.10 -2.29
CA ASP A 67 -6.59 1.33 -1.07
C ASP A 67 -5.82 2.03 0.05
N HIS A 68 -6.12 1.63 1.28
CA HIS A 68 -5.37 2.07 2.44
C HIS A 68 -4.03 1.34 2.50
N THR A 69 -2.98 2.07 2.90
CA THR A 69 -1.62 1.54 2.94
C THR A 69 -0.94 1.90 4.25
N GLY A 70 0.06 1.10 4.65
CA GLY A 70 0.80 1.34 5.89
C GLY A 70 1.81 2.46 5.74
N GLN A 71 2.70 2.34 4.75
CA GLN A 71 3.73 3.32 4.41
C GLN A 71 3.97 3.25 2.91
N VAL A 72 4.24 4.39 2.27
CA VAL A 72 4.57 4.43 0.84
C VAL A 72 5.92 5.10 0.62
N GLN A 73 6.75 4.44 -0.18
CA GLN A 73 8.03 4.96 -0.65
C GLN A 73 7.97 5.15 -2.16
N ILE A 74 8.37 6.34 -2.62
CA ILE A 74 8.40 6.74 -4.02
C ILE A 74 9.82 7.20 -4.33
N ASP A 75 10.56 6.40 -5.10
CA ASP A 75 11.98 6.61 -5.34
C ASP A 75 12.28 6.65 -6.84
N ASP A 76 13.18 7.53 -7.28
CA ASP A 76 13.68 7.57 -8.66
C ASP A 76 12.57 7.56 -9.72
N CYS A 77 11.48 8.31 -9.50
CA CYS A 77 10.34 8.37 -10.41
C CYS A 77 10.39 9.65 -11.27
N LYS A 78 10.12 9.51 -12.57
CA LYS A 78 10.17 10.62 -13.53
C LYS A 78 8.89 10.73 -14.35
N HIS A 79 8.37 11.94 -14.55
CA HIS A 79 7.18 12.18 -15.36
C HIS A 79 5.95 11.37 -14.91
N CYS A 80 5.85 11.06 -13.62
CA CYS A 80 4.82 10.18 -13.10
C CYS A 80 3.63 10.93 -12.52
N ARG A 81 2.43 10.35 -12.67
CA ARG A 81 1.20 10.80 -12.00
C ARG A 81 0.82 9.72 -11.00
N ILE A 82 0.82 10.05 -9.72
CA ILE A 82 0.70 9.09 -8.64
C ILE A 82 -0.45 9.53 -7.74
N PHE A 83 -1.40 8.62 -7.56
CA PHE A 83 -2.47 8.74 -6.59
C PHE A 83 -2.34 7.61 -5.58
N VAL A 84 -2.38 7.95 -4.30
CA VAL A 84 -2.38 6.99 -3.21
C VAL A 84 -3.55 7.31 -2.30
N GLY A 85 -4.32 6.29 -1.94
CA GLY A 85 -5.36 6.39 -0.91
C GLY A 85 -4.80 6.74 0.47
N PRO A 86 -5.62 6.60 1.53
CA PRO A 86 -5.18 6.90 2.88
C PRO A 86 -3.94 6.10 3.31
N VAL A 87 -2.89 6.81 3.72
CA VAL A 87 -1.68 6.20 4.26
C VAL A 87 -1.67 6.37 5.77
N HIS A 88 -1.75 5.26 6.50
CA HIS A 88 -1.76 5.30 7.96
C HIS A 88 -0.46 5.87 8.51
N GLY A 89 0.68 5.57 7.89
CA GLY A 89 1.98 6.07 8.32
C GLY A 89 2.44 7.24 7.49
N SER A 90 3.61 7.06 6.89
CA SER A 90 4.35 8.10 6.22
C SER A 90 4.43 7.87 4.72
N ILE A 91 4.57 8.97 4.00
CA ILE A 91 4.95 8.97 2.59
C ILE A 91 6.32 9.61 2.47
N PHE A 92 7.22 8.91 1.79
CA PHE A 92 8.53 9.39 1.44
C PHE A 92 8.65 9.46 -0.08
N ILE A 93 8.92 10.64 -0.61
CA ILE A 93 9.30 10.82 -2.01
C ILE A 93 10.77 11.26 -2.09
N ARG A 94 11.57 10.54 -2.87
CA ARG A 94 13.01 10.74 -3.01
C ARG A 94 13.41 10.73 -4.48
N ASP A 95 14.41 11.54 -4.81
CA ASP A 95 15.12 11.49 -6.10
C ASP A 95 14.17 11.53 -7.32
N SER A 96 13.04 12.22 -7.19
CA SER A 96 11.94 12.20 -8.15
C SER A 96 11.78 13.54 -8.88
N GLU A 97 11.44 13.46 -10.16
CA GLU A 97 11.44 14.60 -11.08
C GLU A 97 10.15 14.71 -11.88
N ASN A 98 9.59 15.91 -12.00
CA ASN A 98 8.39 16.19 -12.81
C ASN A 98 7.22 15.25 -12.47
N CYS A 99 6.91 15.12 -11.17
CA CYS A 99 5.90 14.20 -10.68
C CYS A 99 4.68 14.94 -10.10
N ASN A 100 3.51 14.34 -10.26
CA ASN A 100 2.29 14.78 -9.60
C ASN A 100 1.87 13.72 -8.59
N LEU A 101 1.75 14.10 -7.31
CA LEU A 101 1.34 13.21 -6.23
C LEU A 101 0.06 13.72 -5.60
N ALA A 102 -0.93 12.85 -5.40
CA ALA A 102 -2.15 13.14 -4.65
C ALA A 102 -2.37 12.09 -3.57
N THR A 103 -2.45 12.50 -2.30
CA THR A 103 -2.49 11.54 -1.19
C THR A 103 -2.92 12.12 0.16
N ILE A 104 -3.42 11.24 1.04
CA ILE A 104 -3.64 11.51 2.48
C ILE A 104 -2.60 10.73 3.28
N CYS A 105 -1.96 11.35 4.27
CA CYS A 105 -1.01 10.64 5.15
C CYS A 105 -0.91 11.24 6.55
N GLN A 106 -0.33 10.51 7.51
CA GLN A 106 0.03 11.10 8.80
C GLN A 106 1.29 11.96 8.70
N GLN A 107 2.32 11.49 8.00
CA GLN A 107 3.59 12.20 7.83
C GLN A 107 4.01 12.25 6.36
N PHE A 108 4.44 13.42 5.89
CA PHE A 108 4.94 13.60 4.54
C PHE A 108 6.40 14.07 4.58
N ARG A 109 7.27 13.41 3.81
CA ARG A 109 8.65 13.87 3.59
C ARG A 109 9.02 13.80 2.11
N ALA A 110 9.63 14.88 1.62
CA ALA A 110 10.26 14.92 0.30
C ALA A 110 11.74 15.26 0.43
N ARG A 111 12.58 14.56 -0.32
CA ARG A 111 14.03 14.78 -0.37
C ARG A 111 14.53 14.69 -1.81
N ASP A 112 15.47 15.55 -2.20
CA ASP A 112 16.13 15.49 -3.51
C ASP A 112 15.14 15.47 -4.70
N CYS A 113 14.02 16.20 -4.59
CA CYS A 113 12.96 16.23 -5.60
C CYS A 113 13.02 17.50 -6.46
N HIS A 114 12.65 17.41 -7.74
CA HIS A 114 12.61 18.53 -8.67
C HIS A 114 11.28 18.61 -9.41
N GLU A 115 10.62 19.78 -9.39
CA GLU A 115 9.36 20.03 -10.11
C GLU A 115 8.25 19.02 -9.75
N VAL A 116 7.93 18.93 -8.46
CA VAL A 116 6.89 18.02 -7.96
C VAL A 116 5.68 18.81 -7.49
N ASN A 117 4.51 18.47 -8.00
CA ASN A 117 3.24 19.03 -7.52
C ASN A 117 2.55 18.01 -6.61
N ILE A 118 2.20 18.44 -5.40
CA ILE A 118 1.71 17.58 -4.34
C ILE A 118 0.34 18.10 -3.88
N PHE A 119 -0.70 17.32 -4.10
CA PHE A 119 -2.01 17.50 -3.49
C PHE A 119 -2.04 16.68 -2.21
N LEU A 120 -2.08 17.35 -1.06
CA LEU A 120 -1.80 16.71 0.22
C LEU A 120 -2.87 17.03 1.27
N SER A 121 -3.30 16.00 1.99
CA SER A 121 -3.87 16.13 3.33
C SER A 121 -2.96 15.41 4.31
N CYS A 122 -2.32 16.16 5.21
CA CYS A 122 -1.32 15.64 6.13
C CYS A 122 -1.68 16.02 7.56
N ALA A 123 -1.64 15.05 8.48
CA ALA A 123 -1.93 15.29 9.89
C ALA A 123 -0.79 16.08 10.57
N SER A 124 0.46 15.80 10.21
CA SER A 124 1.63 16.53 10.70
C SER A 124 2.08 17.63 9.73
N GLN A 125 3.06 18.43 10.17
CA GLN A 125 3.76 19.36 9.27
C GLN A 125 4.55 18.57 8.20
N PRO A 126 4.34 18.83 6.89
CA PRO A 126 5.15 18.26 5.81
C PRO A 126 6.60 18.74 5.87
N ILE A 127 7.55 17.85 5.56
CA ILE A 127 8.99 18.15 5.56
C ILE A 127 9.52 18.08 4.14
N ILE A 128 10.32 19.08 3.73
CA ILE A 128 11.04 19.11 2.46
C ILE A 128 12.53 19.35 2.72
N GLU A 129 13.39 18.63 2.02
CA GLU A 129 14.85 18.73 2.13
C GLU A 129 15.48 18.68 0.73
N SER A 130 16.51 19.50 0.48
CA SER A 130 17.32 19.48 -0.74
C SER A 130 16.51 19.41 -2.06
N SER A 131 15.35 20.07 -2.11
CA SER A 131 14.39 19.95 -3.22
C SER A 131 14.08 21.31 -3.84
N HIS A 132 13.73 21.33 -5.12
CA HIS A 132 13.47 22.55 -5.89
C HIS A 132 12.11 22.48 -6.63
N HIS A 133 11.43 23.63 -6.76
CA HIS A 133 10.15 23.75 -7.47
C HIS A 133 9.06 22.80 -6.97
N ILE A 134 8.94 22.66 -5.64
CA ILE A 134 7.89 21.87 -5.00
C ILE A 134 6.65 22.74 -4.81
N ARG A 135 5.48 22.28 -5.27
CA ARG A 135 4.20 22.99 -5.13
C ARG A 135 3.23 22.14 -4.32
N PHE A 136 2.52 22.78 -3.39
CA PHE A 136 1.49 22.12 -2.59
C PHE A 136 0.10 22.65 -2.95
N GLY A 137 -0.87 21.74 -3.01
CA GLY A 137 -2.29 22.03 -3.13
C GLY A 137 -3.09 21.28 -2.07
N CYS A 138 -4.23 21.83 -1.67
CA CYS A 138 -5.17 21.11 -0.82
C CYS A 138 -5.76 19.95 -1.60
N LEU A 139 -5.71 18.76 -1.01
CA LEU A 139 -6.26 17.58 -1.63
C LEU A 139 -7.79 17.66 -1.72
N THR A 140 -8.33 17.46 -2.92
CA THR A 140 -9.77 17.35 -3.16
C THR A 140 -10.03 16.15 -4.05
N TYR A 141 -10.51 15.05 -3.46
CA TYR A 141 -10.98 13.88 -4.20
C TYR A 141 -12.00 13.09 -3.40
N PHE A 142 -12.73 12.22 -4.09
CA PHE A 142 -13.68 11.30 -3.50
C PHE A 142 -13.74 10.01 -4.33
N TYR A 143 -13.82 8.86 -3.65
CA TYR A 143 -14.24 7.59 -4.22
C TYR A 143 -15.01 6.81 -3.16
N GLU A 144 -15.91 5.91 -3.57
CA GLU A 144 -16.89 5.26 -2.69
C GLU A 144 -16.26 4.60 -1.46
N LYS A 145 -15.15 3.86 -1.66
CA LYS A 145 -14.41 3.14 -0.63
C LYS A 145 -13.46 3.98 0.23
N LEU A 146 -13.50 5.31 0.14
CA LEU A 146 -12.59 6.18 0.89
C LEU A 146 -13.02 6.39 2.36
N GLY A 147 -14.33 6.36 2.62
CA GLY A 147 -14.90 6.63 3.95
C GLY A 147 -15.23 5.38 4.78
N GLU A 148 -14.85 4.20 4.28
CA GLU A 148 -14.97 2.92 4.98
C GLU A 148 -13.71 2.62 5.79
#